data_AF-A0A852PCC6-F1
#
_entry.id   AF-A0A852PCC6-F1
#
_cell.length_a   1.000
_cell.length_b   1.000
_cell.length_c   1.000
_cell.angle_alpha   90.00
_cell.angle_beta   90.00
_cell.angle_gamma   90.00
#
_symmetry.space_group_name_H-M   'P 1'
#
loop_
_entity.id
_entity.type
_entity.pdbx_description
1 polymer ?
#
loop_
_entity_poly.entity_id
_entity_poly.type
_entity_poly.pdbx_seq_one_letter_code
_entity_poly.pdbx_strand_id
1 'polypeptide(L)'
;VANEGGKHWTVNEVRALIRIWSDKNIQQQLEGTVRNKRIFEQVAARLQKFGIDRDWKQCRTKYKNLKHEYKSVKSAQDSGSTSRSMKFFNELDAIL
;
A
#
# COMPACT_ATOMS: atom_id res chain seq x y z
N VAL A 1 -0.64 24.29 -9.29
CA VAL A 1 0.54 23.78 -8.55
C VAL A 1 0.38 22.28 -8.38
N ALA A 2 1.11 21.47 -9.15
CA ALA A 2 1.11 20.03 -8.99
C ALA A 2 1.99 19.70 -7.78
N ASN A 3 1.38 19.14 -6.74
CA ASN A 3 2.02 18.88 -5.45
C ASN A 3 3.18 17.88 -5.62
N GLU A 4 4.42 18.35 -5.50
CA GLU A 4 5.64 17.53 -5.54
C GLU A 4 5.73 16.54 -4.37
N GLY A 5 4.84 16.67 -3.36
CA GLY A 5 4.73 15.75 -2.24
C GLY A 5 4.49 14.29 -2.66
N GLY A 6 3.92 14.01 -3.84
CA GLY A 6 3.51 12.67 -4.27
C GLY A 6 4.61 11.62 -4.52
N LYS A 7 5.87 12.01 -4.68
CA LYS A 7 6.96 11.07 -5.04
C LYS A 7 7.64 10.38 -3.85
N HIS A 8 7.74 11.05 -2.70
CA HIS A 8 8.46 10.51 -1.54
C HIS A 8 7.49 10.13 -0.42
N TRP A 9 7.22 8.83 -0.31
CA TRP A 9 6.52 8.25 0.84
C TRP A 9 7.53 7.93 1.93
N THR A 10 7.37 8.50 3.11
CA THR A 10 8.17 8.16 4.28
C THR A 10 7.79 6.78 4.82
N VAL A 11 8.66 6.20 5.64
CA VAL A 11 8.40 4.90 6.29
C VAL A 11 7.11 4.94 7.12
N ASN A 12 6.87 6.05 7.84
CA ASN A 12 5.69 6.21 8.67
C ASN A 12 4.41 6.27 7.83
N GLU A 13 4.45 6.98 6.69
CA GLU A 13 3.31 7.03 5.78
C GLU A 13 3.00 5.67 5.15
N VAL A 14 4.04 4.92 4.75
CA VAL A 14 3.86 3.57 4.20
C VAL A 14 3.27 2.63 5.25
N ARG A 15 3.78 2.65 6.48
CA ARG A 15 3.23 1.84 7.57
C ARG A 15 1.80 2.21 7.91
N ALA A 16 1.47 3.50 7.92
CA ALA A 16 0.09 3.93 8.13
C ALA A 16 -0.84 3.43 7.02
N LEU A 17 -0.38 3.46 5.76
CA LEU A 17 -1.12 2.90 4.64
C LEU A 17 -1.31 1.39 4.78
N ILE A 18 -0.27 0.64 5.13
CA ILE A 18 -0.33 -0.82 5.34
C ILE A 18 -1.29 -1.14 6.50
N ARG A 19 -1.25 -0.38 7.60
CA ARG A 19 -2.17 -0.55 8.74
C ARG A 19 -3.62 -0.32 8.37
N ILE A 20 -3.92 0.67 7.53
CA ILE A 20 -5.29 0.88 7.03
C ILE A 20 -5.68 -0.25 6.08
N TRP A 21 -4.75 -0.71 5.25
CA TRP A 21 -4.99 -1.82 4.33
C TRP A 21 -5.19 -3.15 5.06
N SER A 22 -4.55 -3.39 6.20
CA SER A 22 -4.75 -4.60 7.01
C SER A 22 -6.14 -4.69 7.67
N ASP A 23 -6.97 -3.65 7.56
CA ASP A 23 -8.37 -3.71 7.97
C ASP A 23 -9.13 -4.69 7.06
N LYS A 24 -9.69 -5.75 7.65
CA LYS A 24 -10.44 -6.80 6.95
C LYS A 24 -11.55 -6.23 6.05
N ASN A 25 -12.22 -5.16 6.48
CA ASN A 25 -13.27 -4.53 5.67
C ASN A 25 -12.69 -3.88 4.40
N ILE A 26 -11.53 -3.26 4.50
CA ILE A 26 -10.84 -2.68 3.33
C ILE A 26 -10.38 -3.79 2.38
N GLN A 27 -9.83 -4.90 2.92
CA GLN A 27 -9.41 -6.04 2.11
C GLN A 27 -10.56 -6.67 1.34
N GLN A 28 -11.66 -7.00 2.01
CA GLN A 28 -12.85 -7.60 1.40
C GLN A 28 -13.42 -6.70 0.29
N GLN A 29 -13.48 -5.38 0.53
CA GLN A 29 -13.93 -4.44 -0.49
C GLN A 29 -12.98 -4.38 -1.70
N LEU A 30 -11.67 -4.53 -1.50
CA LEU A 30 -10.67 -4.51 -2.58
C LEU A 30 -10.65 -5.80 -3.40
N GLU A 31 -11.00 -6.94 -2.82
CA GLU A 31 -11.09 -8.24 -3.52
C GLU A 31 -12.26 -8.27 -4.52
N GLY A 32 -13.39 -7.65 -4.16
CA GLY A 32 -14.62 -7.73 -4.94
C GLY A 32 -14.80 -6.72 -6.07
N THR A 33 -13.88 -5.76 -6.27
CA THR A 33 -14.11 -4.70 -7.29
C THR A 33 -12.87 -4.06 -7.91
N VAL A 34 -12.95 -3.85 -9.22
CA VAL A 34 -12.01 -3.02 -9.99
C VAL A 34 -12.27 -1.52 -9.83
N ARG A 35 -13.50 -1.13 -9.44
CA ARG A 35 -13.91 0.27 -9.22
C ARG A 35 -13.67 0.69 -7.77
N ASN A 36 -12.42 0.64 -7.35
CA ASN A 36 -12.00 0.89 -5.97
C ASN A 36 -11.76 2.36 -5.60
N LYS A 37 -12.22 3.33 -6.41
CA LYS A 37 -12.04 4.77 -6.14
C LYS A 37 -12.54 5.16 -4.75
N ARG A 38 -13.79 4.83 -4.41
CA ARG A 38 -14.41 5.16 -3.11
C ARG A 38 -13.65 4.55 -1.92
N ILE A 39 -13.12 3.35 -2.11
CA ILE A 39 -12.29 2.68 -1.09
C ILE A 39 -11.01 3.49 -0.85
N PHE A 40 -10.34 3.92 -1.92
CA PHE A 40 -9.12 4.73 -1.78
C PHE A 40 -9.39 6.16 -1.29
N GLU A 41 -10.57 6.73 -1.54
CA GLU A 41 -11.02 7.98 -0.90
C GLU A 41 -11.18 7.79 0.61
N GLN A 42 -11.74 6.66 1.05
CA GLN A 42 -11.81 6.32 2.47
C GLN A 42 -10.41 6.11 3.08
N VAL A 43 -9.50 5.43 2.37
CA VAL A 43 -8.11 5.24 2.81
C VAL A 43 -7.40 6.58 2.97
N ALA A 44 -7.51 7.48 1.99
CA ALA A 44 -6.95 8.83 2.04
C ALA A 44 -7.50 9.63 3.24
N ALA A 45 -8.82 9.60 3.45
CA ALA A 45 -9.44 10.27 4.59
C ALA A 45 -8.96 9.70 5.94
N ARG A 46 -8.71 8.39 6.02
CA ARG A 46 -8.12 7.76 7.22
C ARG A 46 -6.67 8.19 7.44
N LEU A 47 -5.84 8.26 6.38
CA LEU A 47 -4.47 8.77 6.47
C LEU A 47 -4.43 10.22 6.97
N GLN A 48 -5.36 11.05 6.51
CA GLN A 48 -5.45 12.45 6.94
C GLN A 48 -5.67 12.58 8.46
N LYS A 49 -6.40 11.64 9.10
CA LYS A 49 -6.56 11.59 10.56
C LYS A 49 -5.25 11.34 11.31
N PHE A 50 -4.25 10.77 10.65
CA PHE A 50 -2.89 10.60 11.16
C PHE A 50 -1.95 11.76 10.77
N GLY A 51 -2.48 12.86 10.22
CA GLY A 51 -1.68 13.99 9.75
C GLY A 51 -0.99 13.74 8.41
N ILE A 52 -1.37 12.68 7.68
CA ILE A 52 -0.76 12.29 6.41
C ILE A 52 -1.66 12.77 5.27
N ASP A 53 -1.24 13.82 4.57
CA ASP A 53 -2.01 14.38 3.46
C ASP A 53 -1.63 13.70 2.13
N ARG A 54 -2.43 12.70 1.76
CA ARG A 54 -2.29 11.92 0.52
C ARG A 54 -3.63 11.78 -0.17
N ASP A 55 -3.69 12.09 -1.46
CA ASP A 55 -4.92 11.89 -2.22
C ASP A 55 -5.17 10.40 -2.53
N TRP A 56 -6.40 10.07 -2.93
CA TRP A 56 -6.78 8.69 -3.22
C TRP A 56 -6.00 8.06 -4.37
N LYS A 57 -5.54 8.85 -5.36
CA LYS A 57 -4.74 8.36 -6.49
C LYS A 57 -3.34 7.98 -6.01
N GLN A 58 -2.74 8.81 -5.15
CA GLN A 58 -1.46 8.55 -4.52
C GLN A 58 -1.52 7.28 -3.66
N CYS A 59 -2.55 7.14 -2.83
CA CYS A 59 -2.79 5.93 -2.02
C CYS A 59 -2.91 4.68 -2.90
N ARG A 60 -3.71 4.75 -3.98
CA ARG A 60 -3.91 3.64 -4.91
C ARG A 60 -2.62 3.25 -5.64
N THR A 61 -1.87 4.23 -6.12
CA THR A 61 -0.58 4.00 -6.78
C THR A 61 0.41 3.35 -5.82
N LYS A 62 0.53 3.87 -4.59
CA LYS A 62 1.43 3.30 -3.59
C LYS A 62 1.05 1.87 -3.20
N TYR A 63 -0.24 1.61 -2.99
CA TYR A 63 -0.78 0.28 -2.76
C TYR A 63 -0.39 -0.70 -3.88
N LYS A 64 -0.59 -0.31 -5.15
CA LYS A 64 -0.23 -1.16 -6.29
C LYS A 64 1.26 -1.45 -6.35
N ASN A 65 2.08 -0.44 -6.12
CA ASN A 65 3.55 -0.59 -6.12
C ASN A 65 4.01 -1.53 -5.01
N LEU A 66 3.47 -1.38 -3.79
CA LEU A 66 3.78 -2.28 -2.66
C LEU A 66 3.39 -3.73 -2.96
N LYS A 67 2.19 -3.95 -3.50
CA LYS A 67 1.74 -5.30 -3.87
C LYS A 67 2.59 -5.93 -4.98
N HIS A 68 3.02 -5.12 -5.96
CA HIS A 68 3.90 -5.57 -7.03
C HIS A 68 5.29 -5.94 -6.52
N GLU A 69 5.90 -5.06 -5.72
CA GLU A 69 7.22 -5.29 -5.12
C GLU A 69 7.22 -6.52 -4.22
N TYR A 70 6.20 -6.68 -3.35
CA TYR A 70 6.03 -7.89 -2.54
C TYR A 70 6.00 -9.17 -3.40
N LYS A 71 5.17 -9.20 -4.45
CA LYS A 71 5.11 -10.36 -5.36
C LYS A 71 6.45 -10.64 -6.04
N SER A 72 7.18 -9.60 -6.43
CA SER A 72 8.52 -9.74 -7.02
C SER A 72 9.53 -10.32 -6.02
N VAL A 73 9.48 -9.92 -4.75
CA VAL A 73 10.35 -10.50 -3.70
C VAL A 73 9.93 -11.93 -3.38
N LYS A 74 8.64 -12.19 -3.18
CA LYS A 74 8.09 -13.52 -2.87
C LYS A 74 8.45 -14.55 -3.94
N SER A 75 8.23 -14.21 -5.21
CA SER A 75 8.61 -15.09 -6.33
C SER A 75 10.12 -15.36 -6.43
N ALA A 76 10.97 -14.40 -6.07
CA ALA A 76 12.42 -14.64 -6.01
C ALA A 76 12.75 -15.65 -4.90
N GLN A 77 12.17 -15.47 -3.71
CA GLN A 77 12.37 -16.38 -2.58
C GLN A 77 11.88 -17.80 -2.91
N ASP A 78 10.71 -17.94 -3.54
CA ASP A 78 10.16 -19.23 -3.97
C ASP A 78 11.06 -19.94 -4.99
N SER A 79 11.81 -19.17 -5.81
CA SER A 79 12.82 -19.71 -6.74
C SER A 79 14.19 -20.00 -6.09
N GLY A 80 14.31 -19.86 -4.76
CA GLY A 80 15.57 -20.05 -4.03
C GLY A 80 16.54 -18.86 -4.10
N SER A 81 16.11 -17.72 -4.61
CA SER A 81 16.92 -16.50 -4.75
C SER A 81 16.62 -15.50 -3.64
N THR A 82 17.64 -15.16 -2.85
CA THR A 82 17.55 -14.19 -1.75
C THR A 82 18.04 -12.79 -2.14
N SER A 83 18.34 -12.56 -3.42
CA SER A 83 18.94 -11.31 -3.89
C SER A 83 17.97 -10.12 -3.85
N ARG A 84 16.66 -10.37 -3.80
CA ARG A 84 15.65 -9.32 -3.65
C ARG A 84 15.18 -9.26 -2.20
N SER A 85 15.16 -8.06 -1.64
CA SER A 85 14.59 -7.78 -0.34
C SER A 85 13.73 -6.51 -0.41
N MET A 86 12.74 -6.43 0.47
CA MET A 86 11.85 -5.28 0.59
C MET A 86 11.65 -4.96 2.06
N LYS A 87 11.73 -3.67 2.41
CA LYS A 87 11.64 -3.19 3.79
C LYS A 87 10.33 -3.55 4.49
N PHE A 88 9.23 -3.63 3.74
CA PHE A 88 7.88 -3.89 4.25
C PHE A 88 7.43 -5.34 4.01
N PHE A 89 8.34 -6.25 3.64
CA PHE A 89 7.97 -7.61 3.24
C PHE A 89 7.15 -8.33 4.32
N ASN A 90 7.62 -8.36 5.57
CA ASN A 90 6.92 -9.05 6.66
C ASN A 90 5.55 -8.43 6.97
N GLU A 91 5.44 -7.09 6.91
CA GLU A 91 4.17 -6.39 7.13
C GLU A 91 3.16 -6.73 6.02
N LEU A 92 3.63 -6.97 4.79
CA LEU A 92 2.81 -7.35 3.64
C LEU A 92 2.47 -8.85 3.63
N ASP A 93 3.43 -9.73 3.95
CA ASP A 93 3.24 -11.19 4.03
C ASP A 93 2.20 -11.58 5.09
N ALA A 94 2.08 -10.79 6.16
CA ALA A 94 1.04 -10.99 7.18
C ALA A 94 -0.39 -10.69 6.69
N ILE A 95 -0.56 -10.01 5.55
CA ILE A 95 -1.85 -9.49 5.09
C ILE A 95 -2.20 -9.85 3.63
N LEU A 96 -1.30 -10.48 2.88
CA LEU A 96 -1.41 -10.83 1.45
C LEU A 96 -1.22 -12.32 1.22
#